data_AF-A0A8J3I7Z8-F1
#
_entry.id   AF-A0A8J3I7Z8-F1
#
_cell.length_a   1.000
_cell.length_b   1.000
_cell.length_c   1.000
_cell.angle_alpha   90.00
_cell.angle_beta   90.00
_cell.angle_gamma   90.00
#
_symmetry.space_group_name_H-M   'P 1'
#
loop_
_entity.id
_entity.type
_entity.pdbx_description
1 polymer ?
#
loop_
_entity_poly.entity_id
_entity_poly.type
_entity_poly.pdbx_seq_one_letter_code
_entity_poly.pdbx_strand_id
1 'polypeptide(L)' 'MNLEQIKYRTCPNDDEDGILLVDLDEDMPATDEDGDLQYYCPGCHSTFSSDEDDD' A
#
# COMPACT_ATOMS: atom_id res chain seq x y z
N MET A 1 -11.31 -6.55 9.62
CA MET A 1 -10.64 -5.92 8.47
C MET A 1 -11.00 -6.74 7.23
N ASN A 2 -11.61 -6.12 6.22
CA ASN A 2 -11.89 -6.80 4.95
C ASN A 2 -10.58 -6.87 4.16
N LEU A 3 -10.03 -8.07 3.95
CA LEU A 3 -8.74 -8.27 3.27
C LEU A 3 -8.69 -7.66 1.85
N GLU A 4 -9.83 -7.57 1.17
CA GLU A 4 -9.95 -6.91 -0.14
C GLU A 4 -9.71 -5.40 -0.10
N GLN A 5 -9.98 -4.74 1.05
CA GLN A 5 -9.74 -3.31 1.23
C GLN A 5 -8.29 -2.97 1.56
N ILE A 6 -7.49 -3.95 1.97
CA ILE A 6 -6.06 -3.77 2.30
C ILE A 6 -5.19 -3.94 1.04
N LYS A 7 -5.73 -4.59 -0.01
CA LYS A 7 -4.96 -4.89 -1.22
C LYS A 7 -4.83 -3.71 -2.17
N TYR A 8 -5.80 -2.80 -2.12
CA TYR A 8 -5.85 -1.61 -2.96
C TYR A 8 -6.08 -0.38 -2.09
N ARG A 9 -5.26 0.65 -2.28
CA ARG A 9 -5.39 1.94 -1.60
C ARG A 9 -5.36 3.04 -2.63
N THR A 10 -6.26 4.01 -2.55
CA THR A 10 -6.24 5.17 -3.44
C THR A 10 -4.95 5.98 -3.25
N CYS A 11 -4.24 6.22 -4.35
CA CYS A 11 -3.01 6.98 -4.37
C CYS A 11 -3.31 8.46 -4.12
N PRO A 12 -2.60 9.14 -3.20
CA PRO A 12 -2.83 10.54 -2.90
C PRO A 12 -2.49 11.51 -4.05
N ASN A 13 -1.80 11.03 -5.09
CA ASN A 13 -1.28 11.87 -6.17
C ASN A 13 -2.14 11.89 -7.44
N ASP A 14 -2.84 10.79 -7.77
CA ASP A 14 -3.59 10.65 -9.04
C ASP A 14 -5.03 10.14 -8.86
N ASP A 15 -5.49 9.93 -7.61
CA ASP A 15 -6.78 9.28 -7.28
C ASP A 15 -6.94 7.84 -7.85
N GLU A 16 -5.90 7.28 -8.47
CA GLU A 16 -5.86 5.88 -8.94
C GLU A 16 -5.59 4.88 -7.81
N ASP A 17 -5.99 3.62 -8.00
CA ASP A 17 -5.74 2.56 -7.04
C ASP A 17 -4.26 2.13 -7.04
N GLY A 18 -3.58 2.41 -5.93
CA GLY A 18 -2.29 1.82 -5.57
C GLY A 18 -2.44 0.39 -5.11
N ILE A 19 -1.48 -0.44 -5.49
CA ILE A 19 -1.47 -1.89 -5.26
C ILE A 19 -0.51 -2.20 -4.13
N LEU A 20 -0.96 -2.98 -3.15
CA LEU A 20 -0.11 -3.39 -2.03
C LEU A 20 1.13 -4.14 -2.53
N LEU A 21 2.30 -3.71 -2.09
CA LEU A 21 3.55 -4.39 -2.35
C LEU A 21 3.68 -5.60 -1.42
N VAL A 22 3.94 -6.76 -2.02
CA VAL A 22 4.13 -8.02 -1.30
C VAL A 22 5.42 -8.62 -1.81
N ASP A 23 6.30 -9.02 -0.90
CA ASP A 23 7.50 -9.75 -1.26
C ASP A 23 7.10 -11.16 -1.69
N LEU A 24 7.67 -11.68 -2.78
CA LEU A 24 7.31 -13.03 -3.26
C LEU A 24 7.94 -14.14 -2.41
N ASP A 25 9.02 -13.81 -1.70
CA ASP A 25 9.75 -14.72 -0.82
C ASP A 25 9.18 -14.72 0.62
N GLU A 26 8.39 -13.71 1.00
CA GLU A 26 7.76 -13.61 2.32
C GLU A 26 6.23 -13.68 2.21
N ASP A 27 5.58 -14.41 3.11
CA ASP A 27 4.11 -14.47 3.21
C ASP A 27 3.51 -13.16 3.78
N MET A 28 4.35 -12.13 3.97
CA MET A 28 4.00 -10.84 4.56
C MET A 28 4.14 -9.71 3.52
N PRO A 29 3.25 -8.71 3.55
CA PRO A 29 3.38 -7.53 2.72
C PRO A 29 4.63 -6.71 3.07
N ALA A 30 5.15 -5.99 2.10
CA ALA A 30 6.30 -5.11 2.30
C ALA A 30 5.88 -3.91 3.16
N THR A 31 6.66 -3.65 4.22
CA THR A 31 6.47 -2.52 5.13
C THR A 31 7.67 -1.59 5.14
N ASP A 32 7.48 -0.31 5.45
CA ASP A 32 8.57 0.64 5.67
C ASP A 32 9.23 0.49 7.06
N GLU A 33 10.22 1.32 7.41
CA GLU A 33 10.94 1.29 8.70
C GLU A 33 10.00 1.43 9.92
N ASP A 34 8.87 2.09 9.75
CA ASP A 34 7.82 2.27 10.78
C ASP A 34 6.82 1.10 10.86
N GLY A 35 6.90 0.14 9.92
CA GLY A 35 5.98 -1.00 9.85
C GLY A 35 4.72 -0.75 9.02
N ASP A 36 4.62 0.40 8.36
CA ASP A 36 3.49 0.76 7.50
C ASP A 36 3.51 0.01 6.17
N LEU A 37 2.34 -0.46 5.74
CA LEU A 37 2.16 -1.15 4.47
C LEU A 37 2.50 -0.23 3.29
N GLN A 38 3.33 -0.74 2.37
CA GLN A 38 3.70 0.00 1.16
C GLN A 38 2.83 -0.37 -0.03
N TYR A 39 2.43 0.65 -0.79
CA TYR A 39 1.61 0.52 -1.99
C TYR A 39 2.33 1.14 -3.18
N TYR A 40 2.22 0.52 -4.34
CA TYR A 40 2.73 1.04 -5.60
C TYR A 40 1.59 1.57 -6.47
N CYS A 41 1.67 2.84 -6.85
CA CYS A 41 0.75 3.44 -7.80
C CYS A 41 1.28 3.31 -9.23
N PRO A 42 0.60 2.56 -10.12
CA PRO A 42 0.97 2.48 -11.53
C PRO A 42 0.71 3.78 -12.30
N GLY A 43 -0.22 4.63 -11.87
CA GLY A 43 -0.47 5.93 -12.50
C GLY A 43 0.70 6.90 -12.33
N CYS A 44 1.18 7.07 -11.10
CA CYS A 44 2.30 7.97 -10.80
C CYS A 44 3.69 7.31 -10.90
N HIS A 45 3.76 5.98 -11.03
CA HIS A 45 4.98 5.19 -10.85
C HIS A 45 5.73 5.49 -9.53
N SER A 46 4.98 5.72 -8.46
CA SER A 46 5.51 6.04 -7.12
C SER A 46 5.01 5.05 -6.08
N THR A 47 5.83 4.78 -5.08
CA THR A 47 5.43 4.07 -3.86
C THR A 47 4.96 5.05 -2.80
N PHE A 48 4.00 4.62 -1.99
CA PHE A 48 3.49 5.38 -0.84
C PHE A 48 3.06 4.42 0.26
N SER A 49 3.24 4.82 1.51
CA SER A 49 2.73 4.10 2.68
C SER A 49 1.25 4.46 2.91
N SER A 50 0.48 3.49 3.40
CA SER A 50 -0.78 3.82 4.06
C SER A 50 -0.49 4.07 5.53
N ASP A 51 -0.40 5.34 5.93
CA ASP A 51 -0.64 5.71 7.33
C ASP A 51 -2.00 5.13 7.74
N GLU A 52 -1.99 4.14 8.63
CA GLU A 52 -3.19 3.80 9.41
C GLU A 52 -3.40 4.85 10.52
N ASP A 53 -3.48 6.14 10.15
CA ASP A 53 -4.01 7.17 11.03
C ASP A 53 -5.54 7.23 10.81
N ASP A 54 -6.25 6.26 11.37
CA ASP A 54 -7.68 6.38 11.67
C ASP A 54 -7.81 6.46 13.20
N ASP A 55 -8.00 7.70 13.68
CA ASP A 55 -8.18 8.17 15.07
C ASP A 55 -9.10 7.31 15.96
#